data_AF-A0A942NWC1-F1
#
_entry.id   AF-A0A942NWC1-F1
#
_cell.length_a   1.000
_cell.length_b   1.000
_cell.length_c   1.000
_cell.angle_alpha   90.00
_cell.angle_beta   90.00
_cell.angle_gamma   90.00
#
_symmetry.space_group_name_H-M   'P 1'
#
loop_
_entity.id
_entity.type
_entity.pdbx_description
1 polymer ?
#
loop_
_entity_poly.entity_id
_entity_poly.type
_entity_poly.pdbx_seq_one_letter_code
_entity_poly.pdbx_strand_id
1 'polypeptide(L)'
;MALGHNLHANNGGFVLGQGNVGSFLTNNLQGTLMIGFNSAYPTLFVSRTESGKQSGRVGIGNVTEPQAKLHIKADANEEASLLIESGAPNQDINIRMGQNHRISATDEGNLNFETLEDRHFVFRQGDIYLEDIQSGIIMKSPNGQCWRGIMTDQGMLSFTQSTCPNENATALKPMQERSQLRVF
;
A
#
# COMPACT_ATOMS: atom_id res chain seq x y z
N MET A 1 19.59 -21.32 -13.37
CA MET A 1 20.68 -20.36 -13.73
C MET A 1 21.06 -19.59 -12.48
N ALA A 2 22.35 -19.44 -12.20
CA ALA A 2 22.85 -18.67 -11.06
C ALA A 2 23.79 -17.56 -11.56
N LEU A 3 23.57 -16.33 -11.12
CA LEU A 3 24.39 -15.16 -11.46
C LEU A 3 24.85 -14.47 -10.17
N GLY A 4 26.13 -14.66 -9.82
CA GLY A 4 26.72 -14.09 -8.60
C GLY A 4 27.57 -15.10 -7.83
N HIS A 5 27.69 -14.91 -6.51
CA HIS A 5 28.62 -15.66 -5.63
C HIS A 5 27.87 -16.45 -4.55
N ASN A 6 28.31 -17.67 -4.22
CA ASN A 6 27.63 -18.57 -3.27
C ASN A 6 26.13 -18.76 -3.58
N LEU A 7 25.83 -19.13 -4.82
CA LEU A 7 24.46 -19.31 -5.28
C LEU A 7 24.23 -20.73 -5.79
N HIS A 8 23.03 -21.27 -5.56
CA HIS A 8 22.58 -22.51 -6.18
C HIS A 8 21.23 -22.31 -6.87
N ALA A 9 21.13 -22.73 -8.13
CA ALA A 9 19.87 -22.77 -8.86
C ALA A 9 19.64 -24.16 -9.45
N ASN A 10 18.53 -24.78 -9.09
CA ASN A 10 18.10 -26.11 -9.54
C ASN A 10 16.72 -26.04 -10.20
N ASN A 11 16.32 -27.13 -10.90
CA ASN A 11 14.98 -27.30 -11.47
C ASN A 11 14.51 -26.20 -12.43
N GLY A 12 15.42 -25.48 -13.09
CA GLY A 12 15.06 -24.34 -13.95
C GLY A 12 14.68 -23.07 -13.18
N GLY A 13 15.01 -22.98 -11.88
CA GLY A 13 14.98 -21.75 -11.11
C GLY A 13 16.09 -20.79 -11.52
N PHE A 14 15.88 -19.49 -11.27
CA PHE A 14 16.84 -18.42 -11.47
C PHE A 14 17.22 -17.82 -10.12
N VAL A 15 18.51 -17.60 -9.88
CA VAL A 15 19.00 -16.92 -8.67
C VAL A 15 20.03 -15.85 -9.03
N LEU A 16 19.91 -14.68 -8.42
CA LEU A 16 20.79 -13.52 -8.58
C LEU A 16 21.25 -12.99 -7.22
N GLY A 17 22.54 -12.65 -7.12
CA GLY A 17 23.10 -11.90 -5.98
C GLY A 17 24.23 -12.63 -5.26
N GLN A 18 24.17 -12.72 -3.93
CA GLN A 18 25.23 -13.30 -3.13
C GLN A 18 24.69 -14.06 -1.92
N GLY A 19 25.07 -15.33 -1.76
CA GLY A 19 24.87 -16.07 -0.51
C GLY A 19 25.81 -15.63 0.62
N ASN A 20 25.40 -15.80 1.87
CA ASN A 20 26.25 -15.50 3.04
C ASN A 20 27.51 -16.40 3.08
N VAL A 21 28.57 -15.99 3.79
CA VAL A 21 29.76 -16.82 4.00
C VAL A 21 29.36 -18.14 4.66
N GLY A 22 29.74 -19.26 4.03
CA GLY A 22 29.42 -20.60 4.52
C GLY A 22 28.00 -21.09 4.22
N SER A 23 27.19 -20.33 3.46
CA SER A 23 25.86 -20.77 3.02
C SER A 23 25.55 -20.32 1.58
N PHE A 24 24.60 -20.98 0.94
CA PHE A 24 24.17 -20.64 -0.42
C PHE A 24 22.79 -20.01 -0.41
N LEU A 25 22.59 -18.92 -1.16
CA LEU A 25 21.24 -18.55 -1.57
C LEU A 25 20.78 -19.56 -2.62
N THR A 26 19.79 -20.38 -2.25
CA THR A 26 19.38 -21.53 -3.05
C THR A 26 17.97 -21.33 -3.59
N ASN A 27 17.84 -21.30 -4.92
CA ASN A 27 16.56 -21.42 -5.59
C ASN A 27 16.41 -22.81 -6.24
N ASN A 28 15.64 -23.68 -5.60
CA ASN A 28 15.33 -25.03 -6.10
C ASN A 28 13.91 -25.15 -6.69
N LEU A 29 13.19 -24.03 -6.83
CA LEU A 29 11.82 -24.00 -7.30
C LEU A 29 11.79 -23.75 -8.81
N GLN A 30 11.05 -24.59 -9.52
CA GLN A 30 10.98 -24.52 -10.99
C GLN A 30 10.27 -23.25 -11.45
N GLY A 31 10.86 -22.56 -12.44
CA GLY A 31 10.22 -21.42 -13.11
C GLY A 31 10.06 -20.19 -12.21
N THR A 32 10.89 -20.05 -11.18
CA THR A 32 10.89 -18.91 -10.26
C THR A 32 12.16 -18.09 -10.39
N LEU A 33 12.13 -16.84 -9.90
CA LEU A 33 13.30 -15.99 -9.72
C LEU A 33 13.50 -15.69 -8.25
N MET A 34 14.75 -15.74 -7.79
CA MET A 34 15.16 -15.41 -6.45
C MET A 34 16.30 -14.39 -6.48
N ILE A 35 16.20 -13.32 -5.69
CA ILE A 35 17.24 -12.30 -5.54
C ILE A 35 17.52 -12.10 -4.06
N GLY A 36 18.80 -12.05 -3.70
CA GLY A 36 19.23 -11.76 -2.34
C GLY A 36 20.73 -11.49 -2.28
N PHE A 37 21.15 -10.66 -1.32
CA PHE A 37 22.56 -10.29 -1.14
C PHE A 37 22.99 -10.53 0.29
N ASN A 38 24.14 -11.21 0.44
CA ASN A 38 24.71 -11.62 1.71
C ASN A 38 23.73 -12.36 2.64
N SER A 39 22.86 -13.20 2.08
CA SER A 39 21.83 -13.92 2.84
C SER A 39 21.62 -15.33 2.28
N ALA A 40 21.19 -16.26 3.13
CA ALA A 40 20.68 -17.56 2.70
C ALA A 40 19.18 -17.50 2.34
N TYR A 41 18.51 -16.40 2.68
CA TYR A 41 17.10 -16.15 2.43
C TYR A 41 16.93 -15.11 1.33
N PRO A 42 15.85 -15.19 0.54
CA PRO A 42 15.58 -14.21 -0.50
C PRO A 42 15.24 -12.84 0.09
N THR A 43 15.68 -11.79 -0.61
CA THR A 43 15.15 -10.43 -0.42
C THR A 43 13.96 -10.19 -1.36
N LEU A 44 14.01 -10.73 -2.59
CA LEU A 44 12.92 -10.68 -3.56
C LEU A 44 12.74 -12.05 -4.20
N PHE A 45 11.47 -12.43 -4.40
CA PHE A 45 11.09 -13.68 -5.04
C PHE A 45 9.98 -13.46 -6.05
N VAL A 46 10.06 -14.07 -7.22
CA VAL A 46 8.98 -14.11 -8.22
C VAL A 46 8.55 -15.56 -8.42
N SER A 47 7.30 -15.85 -8.10
CA SER A 47 6.73 -17.19 -8.23
C SER A 47 6.44 -17.53 -9.70
N ARG A 48 6.45 -18.83 -10.01
CA ARG A 48 5.81 -19.34 -11.22
C ARG A 48 4.29 -19.18 -11.13
N THR A 49 3.61 -19.44 -12.24
CA THR A 49 2.16 -19.67 -12.26
C THR A 49 1.85 -21.13 -12.53
N GLU A 50 0.78 -21.63 -11.95
CA GLU A 50 0.41 -23.05 -12.08
C GLU A 50 -0.20 -23.36 -13.46
N SER A 51 -0.93 -22.40 -14.06
CA SER A 51 -1.68 -22.60 -15.30
C SER A 51 -1.14 -21.84 -16.52
N GLY A 52 -0.09 -21.03 -16.36
CA GLY A 52 0.44 -20.16 -17.43
C GLY A 52 -0.49 -19.03 -17.87
N LYS A 53 -1.72 -18.96 -17.34
CA LYS A 53 -2.75 -17.96 -17.69
C LYS A 53 -2.77 -16.74 -16.75
N GLN A 54 -1.93 -16.76 -15.73
CA GLN A 54 -1.80 -15.71 -14.74
C GLN A 54 -0.36 -15.22 -14.74
N SER A 55 -0.12 -14.00 -14.26
CA SER A 55 1.23 -13.58 -13.88
C SER A 55 1.61 -14.16 -12.52
N GLY A 56 2.92 -14.29 -12.27
CA GLY A 56 3.46 -14.68 -10.97
C GLY A 56 3.06 -13.74 -9.84
N ARG A 57 3.46 -14.12 -8.62
CA ARG A 57 3.36 -13.30 -7.41
C ARG A 57 4.76 -12.87 -7.00
N VAL A 58 4.87 -11.71 -6.37
CA VAL A 58 6.14 -11.16 -5.87
C VAL A 58 6.17 -11.24 -4.35
N GLY A 59 7.21 -11.83 -3.80
CA GLY A 59 7.56 -11.79 -2.38
C GLY A 59 8.69 -10.80 -2.13
N ILE A 60 8.60 -10.02 -1.06
CA ILE A 60 9.69 -9.20 -0.51
C ILE A 60 9.95 -9.65 0.92
N GLY A 61 11.22 -9.93 1.24
CA GLY A 61 11.66 -10.66 2.41
C GLY A 61 11.65 -12.18 2.20
N ASN A 62 11.85 -12.94 3.27
CA ASN A 62 11.96 -14.40 3.24
C ASN A 62 10.61 -15.09 2.91
N VAL A 63 10.21 -14.99 1.63
CA VAL A 63 8.91 -15.43 1.09
C VAL A 63 9.13 -16.18 -0.23
N THR A 64 9.05 -17.50 -0.19
CA THR A 64 9.12 -18.36 -1.39
C THR A 64 7.75 -18.88 -1.85
N GLU A 65 6.70 -18.62 -1.06
CA GLU A 65 5.30 -18.93 -1.40
C GLU A 65 4.40 -17.72 -1.12
N PRO A 66 4.43 -16.67 -1.99
CA PRO A 66 3.62 -15.48 -1.78
C PRO A 66 2.11 -15.78 -1.77
N GLN A 67 1.39 -15.27 -0.78
CA GLN A 67 -0.06 -15.51 -0.61
C GLN A 67 -0.95 -14.45 -1.29
N ALA A 68 -0.35 -13.31 -1.68
CA ALA A 68 -0.99 -12.25 -2.46
C ALA A 68 -0.13 -11.90 -3.69
N LYS A 69 -0.62 -11.02 -4.57
CA LYS A 69 0.16 -10.57 -5.75
C LYS A 69 1.48 -9.91 -5.37
N LEU A 70 1.46 -9.12 -4.30
CA LEU A 70 2.62 -8.63 -3.59
C LEU A 70 2.50 -9.09 -2.14
N HIS A 71 3.51 -9.79 -1.63
CA HIS A 71 3.58 -10.25 -0.23
C HIS A 71 4.87 -9.71 0.38
N ILE A 72 4.76 -8.79 1.34
CA ILE A 72 5.89 -8.26 2.10
C ILE A 72 5.86 -8.95 3.46
N LYS A 73 6.98 -9.56 3.86
CA LYS A 73 7.12 -10.23 5.15
C LYS A 73 8.46 -9.88 5.76
N ALA A 74 8.42 -9.43 7.01
CA ALA A 74 9.62 -9.20 7.80
C ALA A 74 10.15 -10.52 8.41
N ASP A 75 11.45 -10.53 8.70
CA ASP A 75 12.07 -11.59 9.48
C ASP A 75 11.72 -11.42 10.97
N ALA A 76 12.16 -12.37 11.82
CA ALA A 76 11.89 -12.31 13.24
C ALA A 76 12.49 -11.05 13.88
N ASN A 77 11.66 -10.30 14.61
CA ASN A 77 12.01 -9.02 15.26
C ASN A 77 12.23 -7.84 14.31
N GLU A 78 11.71 -7.92 13.08
CA GLU A 78 11.66 -6.81 12.12
C GLU A 78 10.21 -6.41 11.81
N GLU A 79 10.00 -5.19 11.34
CA GLU A 79 8.68 -4.66 10.96
C GLU A 79 8.47 -4.81 9.44
N ALA A 80 7.33 -5.39 9.05
CA ALA A 80 6.94 -5.46 7.64
C ALA A 80 6.30 -4.13 7.24
N SER A 81 7.11 -3.19 6.78
CA SER A 81 6.63 -1.85 6.41
C SER A 81 6.59 -1.61 4.90
N LEU A 82 5.75 -0.66 4.49
CA LEU A 82 5.73 -0.08 3.16
C LEU A 82 5.86 1.44 3.30
N LEU A 83 7.00 1.97 2.88
CA LEU A 83 7.23 3.41 2.79
C LEU A 83 6.93 3.88 1.36
N ILE A 84 6.08 4.90 1.24
CA ILE A 84 5.75 5.55 -0.04
C ILE A 84 6.02 7.03 0.14
N GLU A 85 6.96 7.57 -0.63
CA GLU A 85 7.42 8.95 -0.50
C GLU A 85 7.35 9.67 -1.84
N SER A 86 7.13 10.98 -1.75
CA SER A 86 7.27 11.88 -2.89
C SER A 86 8.71 12.36 -2.99
N GLY A 87 9.21 12.53 -4.22
CA GLY A 87 10.51 13.16 -4.48
C GLY A 87 10.50 14.69 -4.35
N ALA A 88 9.34 15.32 -4.14
CA ALA A 88 9.19 16.75 -3.96
C ALA A 88 8.09 17.12 -2.95
N PRO A 89 8.13 18.31 -2.33
CA PRO A 89 7.09 18.72 -1.41
C PRO A 89 5.72 18.80 -2.07
N ASN A 90 4.67 18.57 -1.29
CA ASN A 90 3.26 18.71 -1.69
C ASN A 90 2.84 17.85 -2.89
N GLN A 91 3.46 16.69 -3.14
CA GLN A 91 2.93 15.72 -4.11
C GLN A 91 2.13 14.62 -3.42
N ASP A 92 1.03 14.25 -4.07
CA ASP A 92 0.20 13.13 -3.66
C ASP A 92 0.99 11.81 -3.73
N ILE A 93 1.17 11.19 -2.57
CA ILE A 93 1.44 9.75 -2.47
C ILE A 93 0.11 9.02 -2.31
N ASN A 94 -0.04 7.84 -2.91
CA ASN A 94 -1.30 7.10 -2.82
C ASN A 94 -1.16 5.58 -3.01
N ILE A 95 -2.12 4.87 -2.43
CA ILE A 95 -2.47 3.48 -2.72
C ILE A 95 -3.82 3.50 -3.44
N ARG A 96 -3.89 2.97 -4.67
CA ARG A 96 -5.11 2.99 -5.50
C ARG A 96 -5.78 1.62 -5.56
N MET A 97 -7.11 1.63 -5.47
CA MET A 97 -7.99 0.49 -5.72
C MET A 97 -8.84 0.83 -6.95
N GLY A 98 -8.42 0.33 -8.11
CA GLY A 98 -9.00 0.76 -9.38
C GLY A 98 -8.69 2.22 -9.69
N GLN A 99 -9.58 2.89 -10.43
CA GLN A 99 -9.33 4.27 -10.87
C GLN A 99 -9.71 5.32 -9.83
N ASN A 100 -10.68 5.02 -8.96
CA ASN A 100 -11.42 6.05 -8.22
C ASN A 100 -11.43 5.88 -6.69
N HIS A 101 -10.85 4.81 -6.17
CA HIS A 101 -10.73 4.61 -4.73
C HIS A 101 -9.25 4.70 -4.37
N ARG A 102 -8.91 5.52 -3.37
CA ARG A 102 -7.52 5.68 -2.94
C ARG A 102 -7.39 6.01 -1.47
N ILE A 103 -6.25 5.63 -0.92
CA ILE A 103 -5.71 6.20 0.32
C ILE A 103 -4.56 7.11 -0.12
N SER A 104 -4.58 8.38 0.26
CA SER A 104 -3.57 9.34 -0.17
C SER A 104 -3.16 10.31 0.91
N ALA A 105 -1.96 10.86 0.79
CA ALA A 105 -1.46 11.93 1.63
C ALA A 105 -0.49 12.81 0.83
N THR A 106 -0.19 13.98 1.37
CA THR A 106 1.00 14.75 1.04
C THR A 106 1.89 14.82 2.29
N ASP A 107 3.11 15.33 2.15
CA ASP A 107 4.06 15.53 3.26
C ASP A 107 3.54 16.48 4.35
N GLU A 108 2.70 17.46 4.01
CA GLU A 108 2.12 18.44 4.95
C GLU A 108 0.60 18.28 5.15
N GLY A 109 -0.02 17.32 4.45
CA GLY A 109 -1.47 17.17 4.36
C GLY A 109 -2.07 16.16 5.34
N ASN A 110 -3.40 16.04 5.28
CA ASN A 110 -4.12 14.98 5.98
C ASN A 110 -3.97 13.65 5.25
N LEU A 111 -4.11 12.54 5.99
CA LEU A 111 -4.40 11.24 5.38
C LEU A 111 -5.84 11.23 4.88
N ASN A 112 -6.01 11.00 3.59
CA ASN A 112 -7.30 10.99 2.92
C ASN A 112 -7.71 9.57 2.55
N PHE A 113 -8.97 9.24 2.84
CA PHE A 113 -9.65 8.08 2.28
C PHE A 113 -10.67 8.60 1.28
N GLU A 114 -10.56 8.20 0.01
CA GLU A 114 -11.38 8.70 -1.08
C GLU A 114 -12.09 7.56 -1.81
N THR A 115 -13.35 7.79 -2.15
CA THR A 115 -14.21 6.91 -2.94
C THR A 115 -14.99 7.75 -3.95
N LEU A 116 -15.60 7.12 -4.96
CA LEU A 116 -16.45 7.82 -5.93
C LEU A 116 -17.59 8.61 -5.26
N GLU A 117 -18.02 9.69 -5.92
CA GLU A 117 -19.31 10.33 -5.65
C GLU A 117 -20.41 9.24 -5.66
N ASP A 118 -21.30 9.24 -4.68
CA ASP A 118 -22.30 8.19 -4.42
C ASP A 118 -21.78 6.81 -3.94
N ARG A 119 -20.59 6.77 -3.35
CA ARG A 119 -20.09 5.59 -2.61
C ARG A 119 -19.88 5.89 -1.13
N HIS A 120 -19.91 4.84 -0.33
CA HIS A 120 -19.83 4.92 1.13
C HIS A 120 -18.59 4.21 1.65
N PHE A 121 -18.05 4.68 2.77
CA PHE A 121 -17.17 3.89 3.61
C PHE A 121 -18.02 2.92 4.42
N VAL A 122 -17.80 1.62 4.26
CA VAL A 122 -18.60 0.57 4.89
C VAL A 122 -17.70 -0.27 5.78
N PHE A 123 -17.98 -0.24 7.09
CA PHE A 123 -17.34 -1.08 8.09
C PHE A 123 -18.31 -2.21 8.46
N ARG A 124 -17.88 -3.47 8.35
CA ARG A 124 -18.70 -4.64 8.64
C ARG A 124 -18.07 -5.41 9.79
N GLN A 125 -18.83 -5.60 10.87
CA GLN A 125 -18.40 -6.26 12.12
C GLN A 125 -17.33 -5.45 12.89
N GLY A 126 -17.34 -5.59 14.22
CA GLY A 126 -16.47 -4.83 15.12
C GLY A 126 -16.92 -3.39 15.35
N ASP A 127 -16.24 -2.71 16.28
CA ASP A 127 -16.49 -1.32 16.67
C ASP A 127 -15.44 -0.38 16.05
N ILE A 128 -15.79 0.91 15.94
CA ILE A 128 -14.84 1.97 15.62
C ILE A 128 -14.40 2.63 16.93
N TYR A 129 -13.13 2.43 17.31
CA TYR A 129 -12.55 2.99 18.53
C TYR A 129 -11.80 4.30 18.22
N LEU A 130 -12.16 5.37 18.93
CA LEU A 130 -11.54 6.69 18.85
C LEU A 130 -11.03 7.05 20.26
N GLU A 131 -9.70 7.15 20.42
CA GLU A 131 -9.07 7.31 21.74
C GLU A 131 -9.03 8.76 22.21
N ASP A 132 -8.57 9.68 21.37
CA ASP A 132 -8.51 11.10 21.71
C ASP A 132 -9.85 11.80 21.44
N ILE A 133 -10.66 11.91 22.50
CA ILE A 133 -11.97 12.56 22.45
C ILE A 133 -11.92 14.08 22.22
N GLN A 134 -10.76 14.73 22.37
CA GLN A 134 -10.59 16.14 21.98
C GLN A 134 -10.54 16.28 20.45
N SER A 135 -10.06 15.23 19.79
CA SER A 135 -10.01 15.03 18.35
C SER A 135 -11.26 14.28 17.86
N GLY A 136 -12.43 14.86 18.08
CA GLY A 136 -13.71 14.29 17.65
C GLY A 136 -13.94 14.22 16.14
N ILE A 137 -15.17 13.92 15.73
CA ILE A 137 -15.58 13.81 14.32
C ILE A 137 -16.00 15.19 13.80
N ILE A 138 -15.45 15.65 12.68
CA ILE A 138 -15.93 16.88 12.02
C ILE A 138 -16.85 16.53 10.85
N MET A 139 -18.05 17.11 10.84
CA MET A 139 -19.03 16.96 9.76
C MET A 139 -19.36 18.31 9.13
N LYS A 140 -19.25 18.39 7.80
CA LYS A 140 -19.70 19.54 7.00
C LYS A 140 -21.19 19.38 6.72
N SER A 141 -21.98 20.33 7.20
CA SER A 141 -23.43 20.37 6.97
C SER A 141 -23.77 21.01 5.61
N PRO A 142 -24.99 20.82 5.07
CA PRO A 142 -25.37 21.35 3.74
C PRO A 142 -25.25 22.87 3.57
N ASN A 143 -25.26 23.63 4.68
CA ASN A 143 -25.05 25.08 4.64
C ASN A 143 -23.56 25.48 4.57
N GLY A 144 -22.64 24.51 4.48
CA GLY A 144 -21.20 24.70 4.42
C GLY A 144 -20.50 24.83 5.79
N GLN A 145 -21.24 24.87 6.90
CA GLN A 145 -20.65 24.93 8.25
C GLN A 145 -20.19 23.55 8.72
N CYS A 146 -19.09 23.53 9.48
CA CYS A 146 -18.58 22.32 10.09
C CYS A 146 -18.93 22.22 11.58
N TRP A 147 -19.19 21.00 12.02
CA TRP A 147 -19.58 20.66 13.39
C TRP A 147 -18.64 19.58 13.92
N ARG A 148 -18.03 19.84 15.07
CA ARG A 148 -17.21 18.85 15.78
C ARG A 148 -18.07 18.12 16.81
N GLY A 149 -18.20 16.81 16.65
CA GLY A 149 -18.82 15.90 17.60
C GLY A 149 -17.78 15.28 18.53
N ILE A 150 -17.92 15.48 19.83
CA ILE A 150 -17.06 14.86 20.86
C ILE A 150 -17.89 13.97 21.79
N MET A 151 -17.28 12.91 22.31
CA MET A 151 -17.88 12.11 23.38
C MET A 151 -17.61 12.77 24.73
N THR A 152 -18.67 13.02 25.49
CA THR A 152 -18.58 13.55 26.86
C THR A 152 -18.40 12.42 27.87
N ASP A 153 -17.94 12.75 29.08
CA ASP A 153 -17.80 11.79 30.19
C ASP A 153 -19.13 11.13 30.62
N GLN A 154 -20.26 11.69 30.19
CA GLN A 154 -21.60 11.14 30.42
C GLN A 154 -22.04 10.16 29.31
N GLY A 155 -21.15 9.83 28.36
CA GLY A 155 -21.47 8.98 27.22
C GLY A 155 -22.38 9.63 26.17
N MET A 156 -22.49 10.97 26.20
CA MET A 156 -23.27 11.72 25.20
C MET A 156 -22.36 12.33 24.13
N LEU A 157 -22.81 12.27 22.87
CA LEU A 157 -22.22 13.04 21.78
C LEU A 157 -22.66 14.51 21.85
N SER A 158 -21.70 15.42 21.93
CA SER A 158 -21.92 16.87 21.93
C SER A 158 -21.35 17.49 20.66
N PHE A 159 -22.13 18.35 19.99
CA PHE A 159 -21.74 19.02 18.76
C PHE A 159 -21.53 20.51 18.98
N THR A 160 -20.36 21.01 18.60
CA THR A 160 -20.05 22.45 18.58
C THR A 160 -19.62 22.88 17.19
N GLN A 161 -19.91 24.12 16.82
CA GLN A 161 -19.48 24.66 15.54
C GLN A 161 -17.94 24.74 15.51
N SER A 162 -17.33 24.32 14.41
CA SER A 162 -15.88 24.35 14.19
C SER A 162 -15.51 24.84 12.80
N THR A 163 -14.21 25.04 12.57
CA THR A 163 -13.67 25.21 11.23
C THR A 163 -13.68 23.88 10.48
N CYS A 164 -13.89 23.93 9.17
CA CYS A 164 -13.72 22.76 8.30
C CYS A 164 -12.22 22.49 8.10
N PRO A 165 -11.75 21.24 8.14
CA PRO A 165 -10.41 20.90 7.67
C PRO A 165 -10.25 21.39 6.24
N ASN A 166 -9.11 22.02 5.93
CA ASN A 166 -8.86 22.59 4.62
C ASN A 166 -8.94 21.48 3.55
N GLU A 167 -9.87 21.62 2.60
CA GLU A 167 -10.09 20.69 1.48
C GLU A 167 -9.00 20.79 0.39
N ASN A 168 -7.81 21.33 0.69
CA ASN A 168 -6.74 21.48 -0.29
C ASN A 168 -6.06 20.15 -0.68
N ALA A 169 -6.61 19.01 -0.25
CA ALA A 169 -6.38 17.74 -0.94
C ALA A 169 -7.19 17.78 -2.25
N THR A 170 -6.48 17.96 -3.36
CA THR A 170 -7.02 18.24 -4.68
C THR A 170 -8.14 17.26 -5.04
N ALA A 171 -9.39 17.72 -4.98
CA ALA A 171 -10.52 17.00 -5.54
C ALA A 171 -10.17 16.60 -6.98
N LEU A 172 -10.26 15.31 -7.29
CA LEU A 172 -9.99 14.81 -8.64
C LEU A 172 -10.91 15.56 -9.61
N LYS A 173 -10.35 16.48 -10.40
CA LYS A 173 -11.04 16.94 -11.61
C LYS A 173 -11.24 15.69 -12.48
N PRO A 174 -12.46 15.42 -12.97
CA PRO A 174 -12.66 14.31 -13.90
C PRO A 174 -11.67 14.46 -15.05
N MET A 175 -10.95 13.37 -15.34
CA MET A 175 -9.92 13.34 -16.37
C MET A 175 -10.60 13.67 -17.72
N GLN A 176 -10.41 14.91 -18.19
CA GLN A 176 -10.93 15.33 -19.50
C GLN A 176 -10.36 14.41 -20.58
N GLU A 177 -11.27 13.81 -21.31
CA GLU A 177 -11.04 12.91 -22.45
C GLU A 177 -10.05 13.58 -23.42
N ARG A 178 -8.87 12.97 -23.61
CA ARG A 178 -7.91 13.47 -24.60
C ARG A 178 -8.53 13.33 -25.98
N SER A 179 -9.01 14.46 -26.50
CA SER A 179 -9.41 14.65 -27.89
C SER A 179 -8.27 14.20 -28.82
N GLN A 180 -8.66 13.46 -29.86
CA GLN A 180 -7.79 12.75 -30.78
C GLN A 180 -6.79 13.68 -31.47
N LEU A 181 -5.52 13.26 -31.50
CA LEU A 181 -4.49 13.88 -32.32
C LEU A 181 -4.77 13.55 -33.79
N ARG A 182 -5.10 14.57 -34.59
CA ARG A 182 -5.14 14.45 -36.05
C ARG A 182 -3.73 14.23 -36.58
N VAL A 183 -3.53 13.11 -37.25
CA VAL A 183 -2.37 12.85 -38.09
C VAL A 183 -2.54 13.72 -39.34
N PHE A 184 -1.52 14.54 -39.64
CA PHE A 184 -1.26 15.04 -40.98
C PHE A 184 -0.09 14.23 -41.55
#